data_AF-A0A6M3M8D0-F1
#
_entry.id   AF-A0A6M3M8D0-F1
#
_cell.length_a   1.000
_cell.length_b   1.000
_cell.length_c   1.000
_cell.angle_alpha   90.00
_cell.angle_beta   90.00
_cell.angle_gamma   90.00
#
_symmetry.space_group_name_H-M   'P 1'
#
loop_
_entity.id
_entity.type
_entity.pdbx_description
1 polymer ?
#
loop_
_entity_poly.entity_id
_entity_poly.type
_entity_poly.pdbx_seq_one_letter_code
_entity_poly.pdbx_strand_id
1 'polypeptide(L)'
;MERNIITKYLTKVDFTQKPVATVSLMGPGGKSSPGVYTRTRRNMLQSPALLRRLSGAGAAMKENCSLGDHCTNNPKLVGTMGKGGKPFKSCTRAEADARKAAAVQCAMRVLPTKF
;
A
#
# COMPACT_ATOMS: atom_id res chain seq x y z
N MET A 1 -17.80 -10.42 -24.41
CA MET A 1 -16.51 -10.91 -23.87
C MET A 1 -16.73 -11.44 -22.47
N GLU A 2 -17.02 -12.73 -22.36
CA GLU A 2 -17.19 -13.42 -21.08
C GLU A 2 -15.84 -13.47 -20.36
N ARG A 3 -15.76 -12.83 -19.19
CA ARG A 3 -14.59 -12.97 -18.33
C ARG A 3 -14.66 -14.36 -17.71
N ASN A 4 -13.74 -15.25 -18.11
CA ASN A 4 -13.47 -16.51 -17.43
C ASN A 4 -13.12 -16.23 -15.96
N ILE A 5 -14.12 -16.26 -15.08
CA ILE A 5 -13.91 -16.22 -13.64
C ILE A 5 -13.44 -17.63 -13.25
N ILE A 6 -12.12 -17.83 -13.25
CA ILE A 6 -11.53 -19.04 -12.69
C ILE A 6 -11.82 -19.00 -11.18
N THR A 7 -12.84 -19.74 -10.75
CA THR A 7 -13.12 -20.03 -9.34
C THR A 7 -12.01 -20.93 -8.80
N LYS A 8 -10.85 -20.34 -8.48
CA LYS A 8 -9.80 -21.05 -7.75
C LYS A 8 -10.29 -21.32 -6.32
N TYR A 9 -10.73 -22.55 -6.06
CA TYR A 9 -11.03 -23.05 -4.72
C TYR A 9 -9.87 -22.77 -3.75
N LEU A 10 -10.20 -22.47 -2.49
CA LEU A 10 -9.21 -22.25 -1.43
C LEU A 10 -8.46 -23.55 -1.15
N THR A 11 -7.14 -23.49 -1.11
CA THR A 11 -6.26 -24.63 -0.80
C THR A 11 -5.72 -24.50 0.63
N LYS A 12 -5.19 -25.58 1.23
CA LYS A 12 -4.55 -25.53 2.57
C LYS A 12 -3.51 -24.40 2.69
N VAL A 13 -2.83 -24.06 1.58
CA VAL A 13 -1.82 -23.01 1.55
C VAL A 13 -2.44 -21.61 1.72
N ASP A 14 -3.70 -21.40 1.37
CA ASP A 14 -4.38 -20.11 1.54
C ASP A 14 -4.70 -19.81 3.02
N PHE A 15 -4.70 -20.84 3.88
CA PHE A 15 -4.84 -20.71 5.33
C PHE A 15 -3.50 -20.56 6.07
N THR A 16 -2.37 -20.60 5.34
CA THR A 16 -1.06 -20.40 5.97
C THR A 16 -0.89 -18.95 6.40
N GLN A 17 -0.56 -18.77 7.67
CA GLN A 17 -0.28 -17.48 8.29
C GLN A 17 1.22 -17.40 8.58
N LYS A 18 1.86 -16.29 8.19
CA LYS A 18 3.27 -16.05 8.52
C LYS A 18 3.42 -14.69 9.24
N PRO A 19 4.05 -14.65 10.42
CA PRO A 19 4.42 -13.38 11.03
C PRO A 19 5.55 -12.73 10.22
N VAL A 20 5.37 -11.46 9.86
CA VAL A 20 6.36 -10.66 9.14
C VAL A 20 6.74 -9.48 10.01
N ALA A 21 8.00 -9.42 10.43
CA ALA A 21 8.55 -8.27 11.11
C ALA A 21 8.91 -7.18 10.10
N THR A 22 8.52 -5.94 10.39
CA THR A 22 8.85 -4.77 9.58
C THR A 22 9.38 -3.66 10.45
N VAL A 23 10.36 -2.93 9.94
CA VAL A 23 10.95 -1.78 10.62
C VAL A 23 10.01 -0.57 10.66
N SER A 24 8.93 -0.59 9.88
CA SER A 24 8.05 0.55 9.67
C SER A 24 6.63 0.08 9.33
N LEU A 25 5.94 -0.42 10.36
CA LEU A 25 4.52 -0.74 10.30
C LEU A 25 3.71 0.52 10.62
N MET A 26 2.69 0.83 9.83
CA MET A 26 1.80 1.95 10.11
C MET A 26 0.72 1.50 11.11
N GLY A 27 0.71 2.10 12.29
CA GLY A 27 -0.31 1.87 13.32
C GLY A 27 -1.51 2.81 13.19
N PRO A 28 -2.52 2.65 14.07
CA PRO A 28 -3.64 3.58 14.17
C PRO A 28 -3.15 5.02 14.34
N GLY A 29 -3.79 5.96 13.62
CA GLY A 29 -3.40 7.38 13.64
C GLY A 29 -2.15 7.73 12.81
N GLY A 30 -1.65 6.82 11.98
CA GLY A 30 -0.56 7.10 11.03
C GLY A 30 0.84 7.12 11.62
N LYS A 31 1.01 6.72 12.89
CA LYS A 31 2.32 6.58 13.51
C LYS A 31 3.01 5.34 12.94
N SER A 32 4.24 5.50 12.44
CA SER A 32 5.05 4.37 12.00
C SER A 32 5.98 3.89 13.09
N SER A 33 5.99 2.58 13.37
CA SER A 33 6.88 1.97 14.35
C SER A 33 7.29 0.57 13.90
N PRO A 34 8.41 0.02 14.41
CA PRO A 34 8.73 -1.38 14.20
C PRO A 34 7.61 -2.26 14.73
N GLY A 35 7.16 -3.24 13.94
CA GLY A 35 6.03 -4.08 14.31
C GLY A 35 5.97 -5.37 13.51
N VAL A 36 5.20 -6.32 14.02
CA VAL A 36 4.95 -7.62 13.40
C VAL A 36 3.51 -7.65 12.92
N TYR A 37 3.27 -8.08 11.68
CA TYR A 37 1.93 -8.34 11.18
C TYR A 37 1.83 -9.75 10.61
N THR A 38 0.64 -10.34 10.73
CA THR A 38 0.35 -11.66 10.19
C THR A 38 -0.04 -11.53 8.72
N ARG A 39 0.76 -12.10 7.83
CA ARG A 39 0.45 -12.16 6.40
C ARG A 39 -0.16 -13.52 6.07
N THR A 40 -1.37 -13.52 5.49
CA THR A 40 -1.97 -14.68 4.84
C THR A 40 -1.60 -14.69 3.36
N ARG A 41 -1.61 -15.87 2.70
CA ARG A 41 -1.26 -15.98 1.28
C ARG A 41 -2.25 -15.27 0.35
N ARG A 42 -3.52 -15.21 0.74
CA ARG A 42 -4.59 -14.52 0.02
C ARG A 42 -5.48 -13.73 0.98
N ASN A 43 -5.17 -12.46 1.19
CA ASN A 43 -6.22 -11.47 1.48
C ASN A 43 -6.92 -11.10 0.15
N MET A 44 -7.55 -12.09 -0.51
CA MET A 44 -8.33 -11.80 -1.72
C MET A 44 -9.71 -11.31 -1.28
N LEU A 45 -9.94 -10.02 -1.41
CA LEU A 45 -11.27 -9.45 -1.28
C LEU A 45 -12.13 -9.99 -2.43
N GLN A 46 -13.07 -10.86 -2.12
CA GLN A 46 -13.94 -11.49 -3.12
C GLN A 46 -15.19 -10.67 -3.43
N SER A 47 -15.57 -9.72 -2.57
CA SER A 47 -16.75 -8.89 -2.79
C SER A 47 -16.53 -7.91 -3.95
N PRO A 48 -17.30 -8.00 -5.06
CA PRO A 48 -17.19 -7.09 -6.19
C PRO A 48 -17.44 -5.63 -5.80
N ALA A 49 -18.34 -5.41 -4.84
CA ALA A 49 -18.65 -4.09 -4.31
C ALA A 49 -17.45 -3.48 -3.56
N LEU A 50 -16.75 -4.28 -2.74
CA LEU A 50 -15.53 -3.84 -2.05
C LEU A 50 -14.39 -3.56 -3.04
N LEU A 51 -14.22 -4.41 -4.05
CA LEU A 51 -13.22 -4.19 -5.10
C LEU A 51 -13.48 -2.88 -5.85
N ARG A 52 -14.74 -2.59 -6.20
CA ARG A 52 -15.13 -1.32 -6.86
C ARG A 52 -14.89 -0.10 -5.97
N ARG A 53 -15.19 -0.21 -4.67
CA ARG A 53 -14.90 0.86 -3.69
C ARG A 53 -13.40 1.11 -3.56
N LEU A 54 -12.59 0.04 -3.49
CA LEU A 54 -11.14 0.15 -3.43
C LEU A 54 -10.53 0.70 -4.71
N SER A 55 -11.05 0.34 -5.89
CA SER A 55 -10.58 0.95 -7.13
C SER A 55 -10.91 2.44 -7.18
N GLY A 56 -12.10 2.84 -6.73
CA GLY A 56 -12.48 4.25 -6.64
C GLY A 56 -11.62 5.04 -5.65
N ALA A 57 -11.43 4.51 -4.44
CA ALA A 57 -10.54 5.07 -3.44
C ALA A 57 -9.08 5.16 -3.94
N GLY A 58 -8.60 4.11 -4.63
CA GLY A 58 -7.27 4.09 -5.24
C GLY A 58 -7.09 5.14 -6.33
N ALA A 59 -8.09 5.36 -7.17
CA ALA A 59 -8.08 6.42 -8.18
C ALA A 59 -8.03 7.81 -7.54
N ALA A 60 -8.92 8.07 -6.57
CA ALA A 60 -8.96 9.35 -5.84
C ALA A 60 -7.64 9.65 -5.12
N MET A 61 -7.03 8.64 -4.49
CA MET A 61 -5.73 8.77 -3.85
C MET A 61 -4.60 9.03 -4.84
N LYS A 62 -4.61 8.40 -6.02
CA LYS A 62 -3.60 8.61 -7.05
C LYS A 62 -3.68 10.02 -7.63
N GLU A 63 -4.88 10.55 -7.79
CA GLU A 63 -5.11 11.91 -8.29
C GLU A 63 -4.71 12.98 -7.27
N ASN A 64 -5.08 12.79 -5.99
CA ASN A 64 -4.98 13.85 -4.99
C ASN A 64 -3.76 13.75 -4.06
N CYS A 65 -3.18 12.56 -3.89
CA CYS A 65 -2.11 12.28 -2.92
C CYS A 65 -0.85 11.68 -3.57
N SER A 66 -0.66 11.95 -4.85
CA SER A 66 0.48 11.44 -5.62
C SER A 66 1.79 12.13 -5.20
N LEU A 67 2.77 11.35 -4.74
CA LEU A 67 4.15 11.82 -4.54
C LEU A 67 4.90 11.91 -5.87
N GLY A 68 5.75 12.92 -6.08
CA GLY A 68 6.51 13.08 -7.32
C GLY A 68 7.65 12.07 -7.53
N ASP A 69 8.10 11.43 -6.45
CA ASP A 69 9.29 10.58 -6.42
C ASP A 69 9.11 9.38 -5.46
N HIS A 70 9.94 8.35 -5.66
CA HIS A 70 10.04 7.21 -4.75
C HIS A 70 11.20 7.41 -3.78
N CYS A 71 10.97 7.15 -2.50
CA CYS A 71 12.00 7.21 -1.47
C CYS A 71 12.64 5.82 -1.30
N THR A 72 13.98 5.74 -1.44
CA THR A 72 14.76 4.50 -1.30
C THR A 72 16.02 4.71 -0.46
N ASN A 73 16.42 3.67 0.27
CA ASN A 73 17.71 3.61 0.98
C ASN A 73 18.77 2.84 0.18
N ASN A 74 18.41 2.27 -0.97
CA ASN A 74 19.34 1.53 -1.81
C ASN A 74 20.02 2.51 -2.80
N PRO A 75 21.34 2.76 -2.66
CA PRO A 75 22.04 3.72 -3.51
C PRO A 75 22.02 3.34 -4.99
N LYS A 76 21.91 2.04 -5.31
CA LYS A 76 21.86 1.55 -6.72
C LYS A 76 20.58 1.93 -7.46
N LEU A 77 19.52 2.27 -6.73
CA LEU A 77 18.24 2.64 -7.32
C LEU A 77 18.10 4.14 -7.50
N VAL A 78 18.90 4.96 -6.80
CA VAL A 78 18.81 6.42 -6.87
C VAL A 78 19.07 6.89 -8.30
N GLY A 79 18.19 7.74 -8.84
CA GLY A 79 18.25 8.21 -10.23
C GLY A 79 17.64 7.25 -11.27
N THR A 80 17.32 6.00 -10.89
CA THR A 80 16.56 5.10 -11.77
C THR A 80 15.07 5.42 -11.72
N MET A 81 14.35 5.04 -12.78
CA MET A 81 12.90 5.25 -12.87
C MET A 81 12.15 4.06 -12.27
N GLY A 82 11.25 4.35 -11.34
CA GLY A 82 10.36 3.37 -10.73
C GLY A 82 9.18 3.00 -11.63
N LYS A 83 8.47 1.94 -11.23
CA LYS A 83 7.27 1.47 -11.91
C LYS A 83 6.15 2.50 -11.72
N GLY A 84 5.96 3.34 -12.74
CA GLY A 84 5.06 4.50 -12.69
C GLY A 84 5.68 5.80 -13.20
N GLY A 85 6.92 5.76 -13.71
CA GLY A 85 7.57 6.93 -14.34
C GLY A 85 8.06 7.96 -13.33
N LYS A 86 8.23 7.58 -12.07
CA LYS A 86 8.71 8.47 -10.99
C LYS A 86 10.14 8.08 -10.62
N PRO A 87 11.05 9.04 -10.45
CA PRO A 87 12.44 8.75 -10.10
C PRO A 87 12.55 8.28 -8.66
N PHE A 88 13.55 7.43 -8.38
CA PHE A 88 13.95 7.13 -7.02
C PHE A 88 14.92 8.20 -6.49
N LYS A 89 14.63 8.74 -5.32
CA LYS A 89 15.53 9.61 -4.54
C LYS A 89 15.99 8.90 -3.28
N SER A 90 17.25 9.14 -2.91
CA SER A 90 17.74 8.80 -1.58
C SER A 90 16.94 9.57 -0.55
N CYS A 91 16.51 8.89 0.50
CA CYS A 91 15.83 9.54 1.61
C CYS A 91 16.36 9.01 2.93
N THR A 92 16.33 9.85 3.94
CA THR A 92 16.59 9.41 5.32
C THR A 92 15.33 8.77 5.91
N ARG A 93 15.48 8.06 7.04
CA ARG A 93 14.34 7.48 7.75
C ARG A 93 13.36 8.55 8.24
N ALA A 94 13.87 9.67 8.74
CA ALA A 94 13.06 10.80 9.18
C ALA A 94 12.23 11.40 8.04
N GLU A 95 12.82 11.54 6.84
CA GLU A 95 12.10 12.00 5.65
C GLU A 95 11.05 10.99 5.18
N ALA A 96 11.36 9.69 5.23
CA ALA A 96 10.41 8.65 4.88
C ALA A 96 9.19 8.68 5.81
N ASP A 97 9.40 8.94 7.10
CA ASP A 97 8.34 9.02 8.10
C ASP A 97 7.54 10.32 7.98
N ALA A 98 8.18 11.45 7.69
CA ALA A 98 7.51 12.70 7.36
C ALA A 98 6.62 12.57 6.10
N ARG A 99 7.13 11.92 5.04
CA ARG A 99 6.36 11.63 3.81
C ARG A 99 5.16 10.72 4.09
N LYS A 100 5.30 9.73 4.98
CA LYS A 100 4.18 8.89 5.42
C LYS A 100 3.13 9.69 6.18
N ALA A 101 3.55 10.55 7.11
CA ALA A 101 2.63 11.40 7.86
C ALA A 101 1.86 12.34 6.93
N ALA A 102 2.53 12.97 5.97
CA ALA A 102 1.89 13.80 4.95
C ALA A 102 0.92 13.00 4.07
N ALA A 103 1.28 11.77 3.68
CA ALA A 103 0.41 10.88 2.93
C ALA A 103 -0.85 10.50 3.73
N VAL A 104 -0.74 10.27 5.04
CA VAL A 104 -1.88 10.01 5.93
C VAL A 104 -2.79 11.23 6.02
N GLN A 105 -2.24 12.42 6.21
CA GLN A 105 -3.03 13.66 6.23
C GLN A 105 -3.78 13.87 4.91
N CYS A 106 -3.12 13.62 3.77
CA CYS A 106 -3.78 13.69 2.48
C CYS A 106 -4.89 12.63 2.34
N ALA A 107 -4.64 11.40 2.81
CA ALA A 107 -5.62 10.32 2.80
C ALA A 107 -6.87 10.67 3.62
N MET A 108 -6.71 11.28 4.79
CA MET A 108 -7.83 11.70 5.63
C MET A 108 -8.75 12.72 4.95
N ARG A 109 -8.19 13.57 4.07
CA ARG A 109 -8.96 14.55 3.29
C ARG A 109 -9.70 13.90 2.12
N VAL A 110 -9.08 12.92 1.48
CA VAL A 110 -9.52 12.36 0.19
C VAL A 110 -10.43 11.16 0.36
N LEU A 111 -10.15 10.31 1.34
CA LEU A 111 -10.96 9.13 1.62
C LEU A 111 -12.19 9.54 2.44
N PRO A 112 -13.41 9.22 1.99
CA PRO A 112 -14.60 9.52 2.76
C PRO A 112 -14.52 8.80 4.11
N THR A 113 -14.61 9.56 5.21
CA THR A 113 -14.61 9.04 6.59
C THR A 113 -15.95 8.41 7.00
N LYS A 114 -16.95 8.43 6.11
CA LYS A 114 -18.27 7.84 6.35
C LYS A 114 -18.21 6.33 6.13
N PHE A 115 -18.19 5.59 7.23
CA PHE A 115 -18.64 4.20 7.29
C PHE A 115 -20.15 4.17 7.54
#